data_AF-A0A6G1LNG3-F1
#
_entry.id   AF-A0A6G1LNG3-F1
#
_cell.length_a   1.000
_cell.length_b   1.000
_cell.length_c   1.000
_cell.angle_alpha   90.00
_cell.angle_beta   90.00
_cell.angle_gamma   90.00
#
_symmetry.space_group_name_H-M   'P 1'
#
loop_
_entity.id
_entity.type
_entity.pdbx_description
1 polymer ?
#
loop_
_entity_poly.entity_id
_entity_poly.type
_entity_poly.pdbx_seq_one_letter_code
_entity_poly.pdbx_strand_id
1 'polypeptide(L)'
;MSTSRHHHRHTQHPGIRLFKRKPVGPEQNDSLERGAVNHNVDGPQSPRLEEPTSQDEKLPTHKNEGHRVNAQGYKVSRGIQPDGESGRTWFHPWHFLRICFRSSSTASKYTNFLWPFTIAAMILFYADVGSSEWREGRRHLWIFITSYIGMVPAANLVGFAGQELARKIPKVIGVILETTFGSIVEIILFMVLISGPQSNVPIIRAAILGSILANLLFCLGLCFFVGGIFWPQQTFHEAISEVGSNLMLVAAVGLVIPTVFYNSLAGGRLTQTLAEAESLRISRGAAIILLVAFLVYVWFQSRSHHGLYEDILEADEERDHDRHKDLQKPKLTFTEAVVAVAIALTFVSFMAVFLVKEIEYMVGERHISDAFLGLILVPIIEKAAEHLTAIDEAYDNQMNFALSHVLGASIQTALLNTPLVVLVGWGLGRDMSLNFELFDAVVLILAIIVVGNFLRDEKSDYLEGALCVFVYILIAVSAWYYPDPENSTGTASAEQSGSNSTLPGEIVTAELTARTLAALR
;
A
#
# COMPACT_ATOMS: atom_id res chain seq x y z
N MET A 1 -61.27 -25.69 29.40
CA MET A 1 -62.42 -24.95 28.83
C MET A 1 -61.87 -23.88 27.90
N SER A 2 -62.17 -24.04 26.61
CA SER A 2 -62.20 -23.08 25.49
C SER A 2 -61.47 -21.71 25.57
N THR A 3 -60.61 -21.50 24.56
CA THR A 3 -60.42 -20.28 23.74
C THR A 3 -59.98 -18.95 24.36
N SER A 4 -58.87 -18.41 23.85
CA SER A 4 -58.87 -17.02 23.35
C SER A 4 -57.79 -16.80 22.27
N ARG A 5 -58.24 -16.34 21.10
CA ARG A 5 -57.43 -15.75 20.03
C ARG A 5 -57.15 -14.29 20.40
N HIS A 6 -55.90 -13.84 20.27
CA HIS A 6 -55.60 -12.43 20.05
C HIS A 6 -54.74 -12.24 18.81
N HIS A 7 -55.35 -11.64 17.78
CA HIS A 7 -54.67 -10.97 16.67
C HIS A 7 -54.05 -9.67 17.17
N HIS A 8 -52.75 -9.48 16.92
CA HIS A 8 -52.15 -8.14 16.91
C HIS A 8 -51.64 -7.79 15.51
N ARG A 9 -52.10 -6.61 15.06
CA ARG A 9 -51.77 -5.92 13.82
C ARG A 9 -50.26 -5.71 13.65
N HIS A 10 -49.77 -5.98 12.45
CA HIS A 10 -48.53 -5.42 11.93
C HIS A 10 -48.70 -3.91 11.66
N THR A 11 -47.90 -3.08 12.33
CA THR A 11 -47.54 -1.73 11.87
C THR A 11 -46.21 -1.82 11.13
N GLN A 12 -46.24 -1.55 9.83
CA GLN A 12 -45.04 -1.37 9.00
C GLN A 12 -44.45 0.03 9.27
N HIS A 13 -43.18 0.09 9.64
CA HIS A 13 -42.34 1.28 9.43
C HIS A 13 -41.32 0.97 8.31
N PRO A 14 -40.99 1.95 7.45
CA PRO A 14 -40.16 1.73 6.29
C PRO A 14 -38.69 1.66 6.72
N GLY A 15 -38.13 0.45 6.73
CA GLY A 15 -36.70 0.24 6.89
C GLY A 15 -35.93 0.71 5.66
N ILE A 16 -35.05 1.67 5.88
CA ILE A 16 -34.01 2.13 4.97
C ILE A 16 -33.18 0.92 4.52
N ARG A 17 -33.18 0.61 3.22
CA ARG A 17 -32.32 -0.43 2.63
C ARG A 17 -30.89 0.10 2.52
N LEU A 18 -30.09 -0.03 3.58
CA LEU A 18 -28.63 0.03 3.45
C LEU A 18 -28.10 -1.34 3.03
N PHE A 19 -27.44 -1.38 1.87
CA PHE A 19 -26.57 -2.43 1.31
C PHE A 19 -27.07 -3.88 1.36
N LYS A 20 -27.45 -4.39 0.18
CA LYS A 20 -27.85 -5.78 -0.03
C LYS A 20 -26.60 -6.68 0.04
N ARG A 21 -26.45 -7.43 1.14
CA ARG A 21 -25.39 -8.45 1.33
C ARG A 21 -25.48 -9.56 0.28
N LYS A 22 -24.33 -10.09 -0.18
CA LYS A 22 -24.27 -11.25 -1.09
C LYS A 22 -24.66 -12.53 -0.33
N PRO A 23 -25.48 -13.44 -0.90
CA PRO A 23 -25.86 -14.68 -0.24
C PRO A 23 -24.72 -15.71 -0.28
N VAL A 24 -24.53 -16.40 0.85
CA VAL A 24 -23.59 -17.51 1.03
C VAL A 24 -24.22 -18.80 0.48
N GLY A 25 -23.49 -19.57 -0.33
CA GLY A 25 -23.91 -20.91 -0.79
C GLY A 25 -23.89 -21.93 0.35
N PRO A 26 -24.70 -23.01 0.32
CA PRO A 26 -24.89 -23.85 1.49
C PRO A 26 -23.67 -24.72 1.80
N GLU A 27 -23.22 -24.66 3.06
CA GLU A 27 -22.32 -25.62 3.70
C GLU A 27 -23.00 -26.99 3.82
N GLN A 28 -22.34 -28.05 3.35
CA GLN A 28 -22.77 -29.43 3.59
C GLN A 28 -22.36 -29.85 5.01
N ASN A 29 -23.36 -30.04 5.87
CA ASN A 29 -23.23 -30.68 7.18
C ASN A 29 -23.26 -32.20 7.01
N ASP A 30 -22.18 -32.87 7.40
CA ASP A 30 -22.13 -34.33 7.59
C ASP A 30 -22.81 -34.70 8.91
N SER A 31 -23.96 -35.36 8.83
CA SER A 31 -24.65 -35.94 9.98
C SER A 31 -24.51 -37.47 9.98
N LEU A 32 -23.77 -37.95 10.97
CA LEU A 32 -23.67 -39.34 11.43
C LEU A 32 -25.05 -39.90 11.83
N GLU A 33 -25.47 -41.01 11.23
CA GLU A 33 -26.40 -41.95 11.87
C GLU A 33 -25.98 -43.41 11.67
N ARG A 34 -26.07 -44.18 12.76
CA ARG A 34 -25.78 -45.62 12.87
C ARG A 34 -27.04 -46.41 12.49
N GLY A 35 -26.87 -47.56 11.84
CA GLY A 35 -27.97 -48.52 11.70
C GLY A 35 -27.61 -49.85 11.03
N ALA A 36 -27.24 -50.83 11.87
CA ALA A 36 -27.56 -52.26 11.81
C ALA A 36 -27.15 -53.17 10.61
N VAL A 37 -26.65 -54.34 11.02
CA VAL A 37 -26.19 -55.52 10.27
C VAL A 37 -27.36 -56.44 9.90
N ASN A 38 -27.34 -57.06 8.71
CA ASN A 38 -27.58 -58.51 8.54
C ASN A 38 -27.28 -59.04 7.12
N HIS A 39 -26.71 -60.25 7.08
CA HIS A 39 -26.32 -61.07 5.93
C HIS A 39 -27.51 -61.77 5.22
N ASN A 40 -27.43 -61.96 3.89
CA ASN A 40 -27.43 -63.29 3.22
C ASN A 40 -27.35 -63.23 1.67
N VAL A 41 -26.26 -63.81 1.14
CA VAL A 41 -26.09 -64.86 0.11
C VAL A 41 -26.91 -64.90 -1.22
N ASP A 42 -26.16 -65.18 -2.30
CA ASP A 42 -26.47 -65.73 -3.64
C ASP A 42 -26.52 -64.78 -4.87
N GLY A 43 -25.66 -65.06 -5.86
CA GLY A 43 -25.78 -64.61 -7.26
C GLY A 43 -26.25 -65.75 -8.17
N PRO A 44 -26.16 -65.67 -9.52
CA PRO A 44 -25.93 -64.50 -10.39
C PRO A 44 -27.06 -64.35 -11.45
N GLN A 45 -27.34 -63.13 -11.96
CA GLN A 45 -27.91 -62.93 -13.30
C GLN A 45 -27.94 -61.44 -13.70
N SER A 46 -27.37 -61.15 -14.86
CA SER A 46 -27.35 -59.83 -15.51
C SER A 46 -28.68 -59.56 -16.23
N PRO A 47 -29.15 -58.30 -16.22
CA PRO A 47 -29.44 -57.64 -17.50
C PRO A 47 -28.87 -56.22 -17.56
N ARG A 48 -28.47 -55.82 -18.77
CA ARG A 48 -27.96 -54.49 -19.13
C ARG A 48 -29.06 -53.41 -19.09
N LEU A 49 -28.59 -52.15 -18.97
CA LEU A 49 -29.16 -50.84 -19.34
C LEU A 49 -29.80 -50.02 -18.19
N GLU A 50 -29.04 -49.08 -17.63
CA GLU A 50 -29.14 -47.62 -17.84
C GLU A 50 -28.30 -46.88 -16.77
N GLU A 51 -27.21 -46.21 -17.19
CA GLU A 51 -26.42 -45.32 -16.33
C GLU A 51 -27.08 -43.92 -16.27
N PRO A 52 -27.32 -43.35 -15.08
CA PRO A 52 -27.63 -41.93 -14.98
C PRO A 52 -26.33 -41.12 -15.01
N THR A 53 -26.20 -40.31 -16.06
CA THR A 53 -25.30 -39.16 -16.28
C THR A 53 -24.59 -38.63 -15.03
N SER A 54 -23.28 -38.86 -14.94
CA SER A 54 -22.39 -38.07 -14.10
C SER A 54 -22.25 -36.66 -14.69
N GLN A 55 -22.49 -35.66 -13.84
CA GLN A 55 -22.22 -34.26 -14.14
C GLN A 55 -20.71 -34.07 -14.27
N ASP A 56 -20.30 -33.31 -15.30
CA ASP A 56 -18.93 -33.02 -15.72
C ASP A 56 -18.03 -32.53 -14.57
N GLU A 57 -17.31 -33.45 -13.93
CA GLU A 57 -16.08 -33.15 -13.20
C GLU A 57 -14.98 -32.88 -14.23
N LYS A 58 -14.84 -31.62 -14.64
CA LYS A 58 -13.79 -31.18 -15.58
C LYS A 58 -12.42 -31.25 -14.90
N LEU A 59 -11.84 -32.44 -14.87
CA LEU A 59 -10.39 -32.61 -14.70
C LEU A 59 -9.67 -31.94 -15.89
N PRO A 60 -8.52 -31.29 -15.66
CA PRO A 60 -7.72 -30.73 -16.74
C PRO A 60 -7.26 -31.87 -17.66
N THR A 61 -7.82 -31.90 -18.87
CA THR A 61 -7.44 -32.89 -19.88
C THR A 61 -6.02 -32.56 -20.37
N HIS A 62 -5.04 -33.31 -19.87
CA HIS A 62 -3.72 -33.41 -20.48
C HIS A 62 -3.88 -34.06 -21.87
N LYS A 63 -4.20 -33.25 -22.88
CA LYS A 63 -4.20 -33.71 -24.28
C LYS A 63 -2.75 -33.92 -24.70
N ASN A 64 -2.42 -35.18 -24.92
CA ASN A 64 -1.06 -35.70 -25.06
C ASN A 64 -0.46 -35.49 -26.46
N GLU A 65 -0.80 -34.37 -27.11
CA GLU A 65 -0.11 -33.75 -28.26
C GLU A 65 -0.58 -32.28 -28.34
N GLY A 66 0.31 -31.30 -28.13
CA GLY A 66 0.04 -29.91 -28.52
C GLY A 66 -0.13 -28.90 -27.38
N HIS A 67 0.71 -27.85 -27.47
CA HIS A 67 0.47 -26.47 -27.05
C HIS A 67 -0.41 -26.22 -25.82
N ARG A 68 0.22 -25.80 -24.70
CA ARG A 68 -0.50 -25.18 -23.57
C ARG A 68 -1.39 -24.06 -24.10
N VAL A 69 -2.66 -24.05 -23.72
CA VAL A 69 -3.64 -23.00 -24.06
C VAL A 69 -4.06 -22.26 -22.80
N ASN A 70 -4.35 -20.96 -22.92
CA ASN A 70 -4.90 -20.19 -21.81
C ASN A 70 -6.43 -20.39 -21.68
N ALA A 71 -7.04 -19.80 -20.65
CA ALA A 71 -8.49 -19.87 -20.42
C ALA A 71 -9.36 -19.34 -21.59
N GLN A 72 -8.79 -18.52 -22.48
CA GLN A 72 -9.46 -17.99 -23.68
C GLN A 72 -9.21 -18.85 -24.93
N GLY A 73 -8.45 -19.94 -24.82
CA GLY A 73 -8.14 -20.85 -25.93
C GLY A 73 -6.93 -20.42 -26.78
N TYR A 74 -6.20 -19.37 -26.41
CA TYR A 74 -4.99 -18.96 -27.11
C TYR A 74 -3.81 -19.86 -26.76
N LYS A 75 -3.00 -20.16 -27.77
CA LYS A 75 -1.74 -20.89 -27.62
C LYS A 75 -0.75 -20.06 -26.80
N VAL A 76 -0.26 -20.63 -25.70
CA VAL A 76 0.67 -19.98 -24.77
C VAL A 76 2.06 -19.92 -25.39
N SER A 77 2.61 -18.70 -25.45
CA SER A 77 3.97 -18.45 -25.93
C SER A 77 5.00 -19.08 -24.99
N ARG A 78 6.13 -19.55 -25.54
CA ARG A 78 7.18 -20.23 -24.77
C ARG A 78 7.75 -19.27 -23.72
N GLY A 79 7.62 -19.64 -22.43
CA GLY A 79 8.15 -18.86 -21.29
C GLY A 79 7.15 -17.87 -20.67
N ILE A 80 5.92 -17.77 -21.19
CA ILE A 80 4.86 -16.95 -20.60
C ILE A 80 3.90 -17.88 -19.84
N GLN A 81 3.46 -17.46 -18.66
CA GLN A 81 2.40 -18.19 -17.94
C GLN A 81 1.05 -18.07 -18.67
N PRO A 82 0.19 -19.10 -18.65
CA PRO A 82 -1.11 -19.08 -19.33
C PRO A 82 -1.96 -17.86 -18.97
N ASP A 83 -1.91 -17.42 -17.71
CA ASP A 83 -2.65 -16.27 -17.22
C ASP A 83 -2.08 -14.92 -17.64
N GLY A 84 -0.89 -14.88 -18.23
CA GLY A 84 -0.31 -13.68 -18.84
C GLY A 84 -0.47 -13.63 -20.37
N GLU A 85 -1.00 -14.67 -21.02
CA GLU A 85 -1.05 -14.73 -22.49
C GLU A 85 -2.18 -13.87 -23.07
N SER A 86 -1.83 -12.97 -23.99
CA SER A 86 -2.74 -12.05 -24.68
C SER A 86 -3.32 -12.65 -25.96
N GLY A 87 -2.63 -13.63 -26.58
CA GLY A 87 -3.00 -14.21 -27.87
C GLY A 87 -2.72 -13.30 -29.07
N ARG A 88 -2.22 -12.08 -28.81
CA ARG A 88 -1.82 -11.09 -29.82
C ARG A 88 -0.31 -11.10 -29.99
N THR A 89 0.14 -10.86 -31.22
CA THR A 89 1.55 -10.62 -31.53
C THR A 89 1.71 -9.15 -31.93
N TRP A 90 2.81 -8.53 -31.52
CA TRP A 90 3.14 -7.11 -31.78
C TRP A 90 2.33 -6.06 -31.01
N PHE A 91 2.82 -4.82 -31.05
CA PHE A 91 2.26 -3.65 -30.37
C PHE A 91 1.10 -3.06 -31.18
N HIS A 92 -0.10 -2.94 -30.59
CA HIS A 92 -1.21 -2.22 -31.21
C HIS A 92 -1.62 -1.02 -30.35
N PRO A 93 -1.36 0.23 -30.79
CA PRO A 93 -1.53 1.43 -29.96
C PRO A 93 -2.94 1.64 -29.42
N TRP A 94 -3.97 1.38 -30.24
CA TRP A 94 -5.36 1.60 -29.85
C TRP A 94 -5.85 0.58 -28.81
N HIS A 95 -5.47 -0.69 -28.98
CA HIS A 95 -5.77 -1.72 -28.00
C HIS A 95 -5.01 -1.49 -26.70
N PHE A 96 -3.72 -1.13 -26.81
CA PHE A 96 -2.88 -0.74 -25.68
C PHE A 96 -3.55 0.34 -24.82
N LEU A 97 -3.90 1.48 -25.43
CA LEU A 97 -4.56 2.57 -24.71
C LEU A 97 -5.88 2.13 -24.10
N ARG A 98 -6.73 1.40 -24.85
CA ARG A 98 -8.02 0.95 -24.33
C ARG A 98 -7.87 0.00 -23.13
N ILE A 99 -6.85 -0.85 -23.13
CA ILE A 99 -6.56 -1.77 -22.02
C ILE A 99 -6.08 -0.97 -20.81
N CYS A 100 -5.10 -0.08 -20.99
CA CYS A 100 -4.61 0.80 -19.92
C CYS A 100 -5.72 1.65 -19.29
N PHE A 101 -6.65 2.20 -20.11
CA PHE A 101 -7.77 3.00 -19.60
C PHE A 101 -8.86 2.17 -18.91
N ARG A 102 -8.99 0.88 -19.24
CA ARG A 102 -9.93 -0.02 -18.57
C ARG A 102 -9.39 -0.51 -17.22
N SER A 103 -8.07 -0.53 -17.07
CA SER A 103 -7.30 -0.96 -15.90
C SER A 103 -7.64 -2.38 -15.40
N SER A 104 -7.03 -2.81 -14.30
CA SER A 104 -7.26 -4.12 -13.65
C SER A 104 -8.59 -4.15 -12.92
N SER A 105 -8.86 -3.13 -12.09
CA SER A 105 -10.05 -3.06 -11.23
C SER A 105 -10.99 -1.90 -11.54
N THR A 106 -12.21 -1.98 -11.01
CA THR A 106 -13.20 -0.90 -11.16
C THR A 106 -12.74 0.37 -10.45
N ALA A 107 -12.14 0.25 -9.26
CA ALA A 107 -11.57 1.37 -8.53
C ALA A 107 -10.40 2.01 -9.30
N SER A 108 -9.50 1.18 -9.82
CA SER A 108 -8.38 1.58 -10.65
C SER A 108 -8.84 2.31 -11.93
N LYS A 109 -9.91 1.83 -12.58
CA LYS A 109 -10.51 2.52 -13.74
C LYS A 109 -10.97 3.95 -13.43
N TYR A 110 -11.51 4.21 -12.24
CA TYR A 110 -11.94 5.56 -11.86
C TYR A 110 -10.77 6.53 -11.70
N THR A 111 -9.58 6.05 -11.31
CA THR A 111 -8.39 6.91 -11.24
C THR A 111 -8.02 7.50 -12.60
N ASN A 112 -8.33 6.81 -13.71
CA ASN A 112 -8.06 7.33 -15.05
C ASN A 112 -8.87 8.60 -15.38
N PHE A 113 -9.91 8.93 -14.61
CA PHE A 113 -10.58 10.23 -14.73
C PHE A 113 -9.69 11.40 -14.29
N LEU A 114 -8.62 11.13 -13.54
CA LEU A 114 -7.69 12.13 -13.00
C LEU A 114 -6.54 12.49 -13.97
N TRP A 115 -6.38 11.80 -15.10
CA TRP A 115 -5.35 12.13 -16.12
C TRP A 115 -5.32 13.60 -16.56
N PRO A 116 -6.44 14.34 -16.66
CA PRO A 116 -6.41 15.78 -16.92
C PRO A 116 -5.57 16.58 -15.92
N PHE A 117 -5.47 16.15 -14.66
CA PHE A 117 -4.63 16.80 -13.65
C PHE A 117 -3.14 16.60 -13.91
N THR A 118 -2.73 15.42 -14.37
CA THR A 118 -1.34 15.14 -14.81
C THR A 118 -0.91 16.08 -15.94
N ILE A 119 -1.80 16.26 -16.93
CA ILE A 119 -1.55 17.16 -18.06
C ILE A 119 -1.57 18.62 -17.59
N ALA A 120 -2.53 19.00 -16.74
CA ALA A 120 -2.62 20.35 -16.18
C ALA A 120 -1.38 20.72 -15.37
N ALA A 121 -0.84 19.81 -14.54
CA ALA A 121 0.38 20.02 -13.79
C ALA A 121 1.56 20.31 -14.72
N MET A 122 1.71 19.54 -15.79
CA MET A 122 2.77 19.73 -16.78
C MET A 122 2.63 21.07 -17.52
N ILE A 123 1.40 21.46 -17.88
CA ILE A 123 1.14 22.77 -18.48
C ILE A 123 1.44 23.88 -17.48
N LEU A 124 0.94 23.83 -16.24
CA LEU A 124 1.16 24.87 -15.23
C LEU A 124 2.64 25.05 -14.86
N PHE A 125 3.39 23.95 -14.87
CA PHE A 125 4.82 23.97 -14.59
C PHE A 125 5.60 24.67 -15.71
N TYR A 126 5.35 24.33 -16.98
CA TYR A 126 6.10 24.87 -18.12
C TYR A 126 5.51 26.14 -18.75
N ALA A 127 4.23 26.43 -18.53
CA ALA A 127 3.59 27.59 -19.10
C ALA A 127 4.04 28.84 -18.34
N ASP A 128 5.00 29.54 -18.93
CA ASP A 128 5.44 30.88 -18.51
C ASP A 128 4.39 31.93 -18.90
N VAL A 129 3.22 31.87 -18.26
CA VAL A 129 2.11 32.79 -18.55
C VAL A 129 2.23 34.01 -17.65
N GLY A 130 2.89 35.06 -18.17
CA GLY A 130 2.67 36.47 -17.81
C GLY A 130 2.82 36.81 -16.33
N SER A 131 4.02 37.27 -15.98
CA SER A 131 4.47 37.84 -14.72
C SER A 131 3.46 38.82 -14.07
N SER A 132 2.84 38.40 -12.97
CA SER A 132 2.38 39.31 -11.93
C SER A 132 2.64 38.63 -10.58
N GLU A 133 3.30 39.29 -9.64
CA GLU A 133 3.68 38.76 -8.31
C GLU A 133 2.52 38.05 -7.57
N TRP A 134 1.29 38.56 -7.65
CA TRP A 134 0.10 37.94 -7.01
C TRP A 134 -0.41 36.65 -7.69
N ARG A 135 0.13 36.30 -8.86
CA ARG A 135 -0.11 35.02 -9.54
C ARG A 135 0.94 33.97 -9.14
N GLU A 136 2.12 34.38 -8.65
CA GLU A 136 3.24 33.49 -8.32
C GLU A 136 2.85 32.51 -7.20
N GLY A 137 2.43 32.99 -6.02
CA GLY A 137 2.08 32.11 -4.89
C GLY A 137 0.90 31.18 -5.16
N ARG A 138 -0.14 31.69 -5.85
CA ARG A 138 -1.27 30.83 -6.27
C ARG A 138 -0.84 29.76 -7.27
N ARG A 139 0.14 30.05 -8.14
CA ARG A 139 0.66 29.09 -9.13
C ARG A 139 1.36 27.93 -8.44
N HIS A 140 2.24 28.19 -7.47
CA HIS A 140 2.93 27.15 -6.70
C HIS A 140 1.96 26.17 -6.04
N LEU A 141 0.92 26.70 -5.38
CA LEU A 141 -0.16 25.89 -4.81
C LEU A 141 -0.87 25.04 -5.88
N TRP A 142 -1.22 25.62 -7.03
CA TRP A 142 -1.91 24.88 -8.09
C TRP A 142 -1.02 23.83 -8.73
N ILE A 143 0.28 24.08 -8.91
CA ILE A 143 1.26 23.09 -9.36
C ILE A 143 1.30 21.95 -8.36
N PHE A 144 1.39 22.24 -7.06
CA PHE A 144 1.37 21.22 -6.01
C PHE A 144 0.08 20.39 -6.04
N ILE A 145 -1.10 21.01 -6.02
CA ILE A 145 -2.38 20.29 -6.01
C ILE A 145 -2.57 19.45 -7.27
N THR A 146 -2.27 20.02 -8.45
CA THR A 146 -2.45 19.31 -9.72
C THR A 146 -1.43 18.20 -9.91
N SER A 147 -0.18 18.36 -9.47
CA SER A 147 0.82 17.30 -9.47
C SER A 147 0.51 16.21 -8.46
N TYR A 148 0.02 16.57 -7.27
CA TYR A 148 -0.43 15.63 -6.24
C TYR A 148 -1.59 14.76 -6.76
N ILE A 149 -2.66 15.36 -7.29
CA ILE A 149 -3.78 14.60 -7.87
C ILE A 149 -3.33 13.84 -9.14
N GLY A 150 -2.49 14.47 -9.96
CA GLY A 150 -1.95 13.91 -11.19
C GLY A 150 -0.99 12.74 -10.99
N MET A 151 -0.46 12.56 -9.79
CA MET A 151 0.35 11.40 -9.42
C MET A 151 -0.49 10.13 -9.27
N VAL A 152 -1.74 10.21 -8.80
CA VAL A 152 -2.64 9.05 -8.62
C VAL A 152 -2.78 8.20 -9.90
N PRO A 153 -3.21 8.76 -11.06
CA PRO A 153 -3.36 7.98 -12.28
C PRO A 153 -2.02 7.48 -12.83
N ALA A 154 -0.93 8.22 -12.62
CA ALA A 154 0.41 7.84 -13.08
C ALA A 154 0.93 6.63 -12.29
N ALA A 155 0.83 6.68 -10.95
CA ALA A 155 1.16 5.55 -10.06
C ALA A 155 0.26 4.35 -10.36
N ASN A 156 -1.04 4.58 -10.59
CA ASN A 156 -1.97 3.50 -10.93
C ASN A 156 -1.60 2.80 -12.24
N LEU A 157 -1.13 3.55 -13.25
CA LEU A 157 -0.61 2.95 -14.49
C LEU A 157 0.66 2.13 -14.25
N VAL A 158 1.54 2.55 -13.33
CA VAL A 158 2.71 1.74 -12.92
C VAL A 158 2.27 0.42 -12.30
N GLY A 159 1.36 0.45 -11.31
CA GLY A 159 0.84 -0.76 -10.67
C GLY A 159 0.18 -1.72 -11.66
N PHE A 160 -0.69 -1.20 -12.53
CA PHE A 160 -1.33 -1.98 -13.59
C PHE A 160 -0.31 -2.61 -14.56
N ALA A 161 0.68 -1.85 -15.00
CA ALA A 161 1.71 -2.34 -15.90
C ALA A 161 2.62 -3.39 -15.23
N GLY A 162 2.90 -3.20 -13.94
CA GLY A 162 3.61 -4.16 -13.09
C GLY A 162 2.86 -5.48 -12.98
N GLN A 163 1.56 -5.45 -12.70
CA GLN A 163 0.67 -6.63 -12.68
C GLN A 163 0.67 -7.39 -14.01
N GLU A 164 0.51 -6.68 -15.12
CA GLU A 164 0.52 -7.30 -16.45
C GLU A 164 1.86 -7.98 -16.77
N LEU A 165 2.97 -7.46 -16.22
CA LEU A 165 4.28 -8.08 -16.34
C LEU A 165 4.44 -9.27 -15.38
N ALA A 166 3.97 -9.13 -14.13
CA ALA A 166 4.01 -10.17 -13.10
C ALA A 166 3.25 -11.44 -13.53
N ARG A 167 2.05 -11.29 -14.13
CA ARG A 167 1.24 -12.39 -14.69
C ARG A 167 1.94 -13.22 -15.75
N LYS A 168 3.04 -12.73 -16.34
CA LYS A 168 3.79 -13.42 -17.40
C LYS A 168 4.94 -14.27 -16.86
N ILE A 169 5.29 -14.13 -15.58
CA ILE A 169 6.46 -14.70 -14.91
C ILE A 169 5.97 -15.69 -13.82
N PRO A 170 6.80 -16.62 -13.29
CA PRO A 170 6.39 -17.49 -12.18
C PRO A 170 5.84 -16.70 -10.98
N LYS A 171 4.83 -17.26 -10.31
CA LYS A 171 3.93 -16.53 -9.40
C LYS A 171 4.64 -15.80 -8.26
N VAL A 172 5.49 -16.49 -7.51
CA VAL A 172 6.25 -15.90 -6.40
C VAL A 172 7.18 -14.77 -6.86
N ILE A 173 7.84 -14.93 -8.01
CA ILE A 173 8.67 -13.87 -8.60
C ILE A 173 7.79 -12.73 -9.13
N GLY A 174 6.61 -13.04 -9.66
CA GLY A 174 5.60 -12.08 -10.10
C GLY A 174 5.15 -11.18 -8.96
N VAL A 175 4.83 -11.74 -7.79
CA VAL A 175 4.44 -10.96 -6.59
C VAL A 175 5.58 -10.04 -6.15
N ILE A 176 6.81 -10.56 -6.03
CA ILE A 176 7.98 -9.72 -5.66
C ILE A 176 8.19 -8.59 -6.68
N LEU A 177 8.03 -8.88 -7.98
CA LEU A 177 8.16 -7.90 -9.05
C LEU A 177 7.06 -6.84 -8.99
N GLU A 178 5.81 -7.25 -8.73
CA GLU A 178 4.67 -6.35 -8.56
C GLU A 178 4.87 -5.42 -7.36
N THR A 179 5.23 -5.96 -6.19
CA THR A 179 5.58 -5.16 -5.00
C THR A 179 6.73 -4.19 -5.29
N THR A 180 7.71 -4.62 -6.08
CA THR A 180 8.83 -3.76 -6.48
C THR A 180 8.38 -2.60 -7.36
N PHE A 181 7.49 -2.85 -8.33
CA PHE A 181 6.91 -1.79 -9.16
C PHE A 181 5.96 -0.88 -8.37
N GLY A 182 5.20 -1.40 -7.40
CA GLY A 182 4.41 -0.57 -6.50
C GLY A 182 5.27 0.40 -5.70
N SER A 183 6.43 -0.07 -5.23
CA SER A 183 7.39 0.71 -4.46
C SER A 183 8.31 1.61 -5.30
N ILE A 184 8.29 1.52 -6.64
CA ILE A 184 9.18 2.35 -7.48
C ILE A 184 8.82 3.84 -7.43
N VAL A 185 7.54 4.16 -7.19
CA VAL A 185 7.05 5.53 -7.08
C VAL A 185 7.69 6.21 -5.86
N GLU A 186 7.68 5.52 -4.71
CA GLU A 186 8.35 5.92 -3.48
C GLU A 186 9.87 6.07 -3.69
N ILE A 187 10.53 5.11 -4.34
CA ILE A 187 11.96 5.20 -4.65
C ILE A 187 12.25 6.45 -5.50
N ILE A 188 11.49 6.69 -6.57
CA ILE A 188 11.66 7.88 -7.41
C ILE A 188 11.49 9.15 -6.59
N LEU A 189 10.46 9.21 -5.73
CA LEU A 189 10.20 10.37 -4.90
C LEU A 189 11.35 10.64 -3.92
N PHE A 190 11.87 9.61 -3.23
CA PHE A 190 13.04 9.73 -2.36
C PHE A 190 14.29 10.17 -3.13
N MET A 191 14.52 9.64 -4.34
CA MET A 191 15.65 10.05 -5.18
C MET A 191 15.54 11.52 -5.58
N VAL A 192 14.34 12.00 -5.92
CA VAL A 192 14.11 13.42 -6.25
C VAL A 192 14.26 14.30 -5.00
N LEU A 193 13.75 13.88 -3.84
CA LEU A 193 13.89 14.60 -2.57
C LEU A 193 15.35 14.76 -2.13
N ILE A 194 16.16 13.69 -2.19
CA ILE A 194 17.56 13.72 -1.76
C ILE A 194 18.47 14.45 -2.76
N SER A 195 18.13 14.40 -4.05
CA SER A 195 18.88 15.08 -5.12
C SER A 195 18.51 16.56 -5.26
N GLY A 196 17.48 17.01 -4.54
CA GLY A 196 17.02 18.40 -4.55
C GLY A 196 18.12 19.40 -4.12
N PRO A 197 17.99 20.68 -4.47
CA PRO A 197 18.96 21.71 -4.08
C PRO A 197 19.11 21.79 -2.56
N GLN A 198 17.97 21.77 -1.86
CA GLN A 198 17.88 21.75 -0.41
C GLN A 198 17.80 20.31 0.10
N SER A 199 18.43 20.05 1.24
CA SER A 199 18.44 18.72 1.85
C SER A 199 17.13 18.49 2.61
N ASN A 200 16.10 17.98 1.93
CA ASN A 200 14.78 17.66 2.50
C ASN A 200 14.79 16.38 3.36
N VAL A 201 15.88 16.18 4.12
CA VAL A 201 16.11 14.99 4.94
C VAL A 201 15.03 14.79 6.02
N PRO A 202 14.53 15.83 6.74
CA PRO A 202 13.43 15.65 7.68
C PRO A 202 12.18 15.06 7.01
N ILE A 203 11.82 15.57 5.83
CA ILE A 203 10.66 15.10 5.06
C ILE A 203 10.86 13.66 4.60
N ILE A 204 12.06 13.28 4.13
CA ILE A 204 12.37 11.90 3.74
C ILE A 204 12.24 10.96 4.95
N ARG A 205 12.76 11.35 6.12
CA ARG A 205 12.67 10.55 7.35
C ARG A 205 11.21 10.34 7.77
N ALA A 206 10.41 11.40 7.79
CA ALA A 206 8.98 11.32 8.09
C ALA A 206 8.23 10.47 7.05
N ALA A 207 8.56 10.62 5.76
CA ALA A 207 7.95 9.85 4.67
C ALA A 207 8.24 8.35 4.73
N ILE A 208 9.46 7.95 5.11
CA ILE A 208 9.79 6.52 5.33
C ILE A 208 8.87 5.90 6.38
N LEU A 209 8.75 6.52 7.55
CA LEU A 209 7.90 5.99 8.63
C LEU A 209 6.42 6.09 8.27
N GLY A 210 6.04 7.19 7.60
CA GLY A 210 4.70 7.43 7.11
C GLY A 210 4.25 6.38 6.09
N SER A 211 5.13 5.94 5.20
CA SER A 211 4.83 4.90 4.20
C SER A 211 4.52 3.55 4.87
N ILE A 212 5.30 3.18 5.88
CA ILE A 212 5.04 1.97 6.68
C ILE A 212 3.72 2.12 7.46
N LEU A 213 3.47 3.26 8.09
CA LEU A 213 2.22 3.53 8.82
C LEU A 213 0.99 3.53 7.90
N ALA A 214 1.10 4.13 6.71
CA ALA A 214 0.03 4.17 5.71
C ALA A 214 -0.30 2.76 5.23
N ASN A 215 0.69 1.91 5.00
CA ASN A 215 0.41 0.53 4.63
C ASN A 215 -0.22 -0.26 5.79
N LEU A 216 0.36 -0.18 6.99
CA LEU A 216 -0.07 -1.00 8.13
C LEU A 216 -1.39 -0.58 8.77
N LEU A 217 -1.70 0.71 8.86
CA LEU A 217 -2.92 1.18 9.52
C LEU A 217 -3.99 1.63 8.51
N PHE A 218 -3.59 2.40 7.50
CA PHE A 218 -4.55 2.95 6.55
C PHE A 218 -4.97 1.91 5.51
N CYS A 219 -4.05 1.38 4.72
CA CYS A 219 -4.37 0.42 3.66
C CYS A 219 -4.89 -0.90 4.22
N LEU A 220 -4.18 -1.51 5.16
CA LEU A 220 -4.64 -2.73 5.81
C LEU A 220 -5.99 -2.53 6.50
N GLY A 221 -6.16 -1.41 7.21
CA GLY A 221 -7.43 -1.05 7.83
C GLY A 221 -8.57 -0.94 6.81
N LEU A 222 -8.32 -0.35 5.64
CA LEU A 222 -9.28 -0.31 4.54
C LEU A 222 -9.56 -1.70 3.94
N CYS A 223 -8.56 -2.56 3.84
CA CYS A 223 -8.73 -3.94 3.38
C CYS A 223 -9.68 -4.71 4.31
N PHE A 224 -9.43 -4.67 5.61
CA PHE A 224 -10.30 -5.31 6.62
C PHE A 224 -11.69 -4.67 6.67
N PHE A 225 -11.77 -3.35 6.57
CA PHE A 225 -13.05 -2.64 6.59
C PHE A 225 -13.91 -2.96 5.37
N VAL A 226 -13.36 -2.84 4.16
CA VAL A 226 -14.09 -3.11 2.92
C VAL A 226 -14.41 -4.60 2.84
N GLY A 227 -13.42 -5.47 3.03
CA GLY A 227 -13.61 -6.91 3.01
C GLY A 227 -14.65 -7.39 4.02
N GLY A 228 -14.59 -6.90 5.27
CA GLY A 228 -15.54 -7.23 6.35
C GLY A 228 -16.97 -6.68 6.17
N ILE A 229 -17.18 -5.69 5.30
CA ILE A 229 -18.54 -5.21 4.95
C ILE A 229 -19.22 -6.21 4.00
N PHE A 230 -18.45 -6.77 3.06
CA PHE A 230 -18.98 -7.67 2.02
C PHE A 230 -18.96 -9.14 2.44
N TRP A 231 -18.00 -9.52 3.28
CA TRP A 231 -17.79 -10.88 3.78
C TRP A 231 -17.88 -10.89 5.31
N PRO A 232 -18.64 -11.82 5.91
CA PRO A 232 -18.86 -11.82 7.35
C PRO A 232 -17.60 -12.11 8.17
N GLN A 233 -16.67 -12.87 7.60
CA GLN A 233 -15.35 -13.16 8.16
C GLN A 233 -14.43 -13.60 7.03
N GLN A 234 -13.21 -13.05 6.99
CA GLN A 234 -12.17 -13.48 6.07
C GLN A 234 -11.03 -14.10 6.87
N THR A 235 -10.47 -15.18 6.38
CA THR A 235 -9.38 -15.91 7.03
C THR A 235 -8.13 -15.82 6.18
N PHE A 236 -6.98 -15.70 6.82
CA PHE A 236 -5.68 -15.63 6.17
C PHE A 236 -4.66 -16.52 6.88
N HIS A 237 -3.60 -16.89 6.17
CA HIS A 237 -2.65 -17.89 6.62
C HIS A 237 -1.57 -17.30 7.54
N GLU A 238 -1.19 -18.05 8.59
CA GLU A 238 -0.15 -17.65 9.56
C GLU A 238 1.17 -17.18 8.93
N ALA A 239 1.61 -17.80 7.83
CA ALA A 239 2.86 -17.48 7.15
C ALA A 239 2.88 -16.07 6.55
N ILE A 240 1.70 -15.51 6.24
CA ILE A 240 1.56 -14.14 5.74
C ILE A 240 1.41 -13.18 6.93
N SER A 241 0.68 -13.58 7.97
CA SER A 241 0.56 -12.82 9.22
C SER A 241 1.89 -12.61 9.95
N GLU A 242 2.78 -13.60 9.91
CA GLU A 242 4.10 -13.56 10.55
C GLU A 242 4.96 -12.42 9.99
N VAL A 243 4.85 -12.18 8.68
CA VAL A 243 5.55 -11.12 7.96
C VAL A 243 5.14 -9.74 8.49
N GLY A 244 3.84 -9.53 8.72
CA GLY A 244 3.29 -8.26 9.20
C GLY A 244 3.42 -8.02 10.70
N SER A 245 3.81 -9.04 11.46
CA SER A 245 4.01 -8.97 12.91
C SER A 245 5.49 -9.04 13.28
N ASN A 246 6.04 -10.24 13.34
CA ASN A 246 7.39 -10.50 13.85
C ASN A 246 8.47 -9.87 12.97
N LEU A 247 8.40 -10.10 11.65
CA LEU A 247 9.43 -9.64 10.73
C LEU A 247 9.41 -8.11 10.59
N MET A 248 8.23 -7.52 10.52
CA MET A 248 8.04 -6.07 10.53
C MET A 248 8.61 -5.42 11.80
N LEU A 249 8.36 -6.03 12.97
CA LEU A 249 8.87 -5.51 14.24
C LEU A 249 10.40 -5.53 14.28
N VAL A 250 11.02 -6.61 13.80
CA VAL A 250 12.49 -6.71 13.70
C VAL A 250 13.05 -5.61 12.76
N ALA A 251 12.41 -5.41 11.60
CA ALA A 251 12.80 -4.35 10.67
C ALA A 251 12.69 -2.95 11.29
N ALA A 252 11.58 -2.66 11.97
CA ALA A 252 11.35 -1.38 12.62
C ALA A 252 12.32 -1.10 13.78
N VAL A 253 12.66 -2.12 14.58
CA VAL A 253 13.72 -1.99 15.59
C VAL A 253 15.05 -1.65 14.91
N GLY A 254 15.40 -2.32 13.81
CA GLY A 254 16.58 -2.00 13.01
C GLY A 254 16.63 -0.54 12.55
N LEU A 255 15.49 0.00 12.11
CA LEU A 255 15.35 1.40 11.71
C LEU A 255 15.47 2.39 12.86
N VAL A 256 14.90 2.08 14.04
CA VAL A 256 14.78 3.02 15.18
C VAL A 256 16.03 3.01 16.08
N ILE A 257 16.90 2.01 16.00
CA ILE A 257 18.15 1.93 16.81
C ILE A 257 19.01 3.21 16.72
N PRO A 258 19.29 3.80 15.53
CA PRO A 258 20.06 5.03 15.42
C PRO A 258 19.40 6.22 16.13
N THR A 259 18.07 6.35 16.05
CA THR A 259 17.30 7.35 16.81
C THR A 259 17.45 7.18 18.31
N VAL A 260 17.28 5.96 18.83
CA VAL A 260 17.40 5.68 20.28
C VAL A 260 18.82 5.97 20.76
N PHE A 261 19.82 5.57 19.97
CA PHE A 261 21.23 5.85 20.26
C PHE A 261 21.49 7.35 20.36
N TYR A 262 21.06 8.13 19.37
CA TYR A 262 21.21 9.59 19.34
C TYR A 262 20.60 10.24 20.58
N ASN A 263 19.34 9.92 20.88
CA ASN A 263 18.62 10.46 22.03
C ASN A 263 19.26 10.08 23.38
N SER A 264 19.81 8.86 23.49
CA SER A 264 20.50 8.41 24.71
C SER A 264 21.81 9.16 24.99
N LEU A 265 22.43 9.74 23.95
CA LEU A 265 23.72 10.45 24.05
C LEU A 265 23.57 11.96 24.12
N ALA A 266 22.56 12.50 23.44
CA ALA A 266 22.21 13.92 23.46
C ALA A 266 21.82 14.41 24.86
N GLY A 267 21.33 13.52 25.73
CA GLY A 267 21.00 13.79 27.14
C GLY A 267 22.19 14.02 28.10
N GLY A 268 23.36 14.47 27.59
CA GLY A 268 24.48 14.94 28.42
C GLY A 268 25.78 14.12 28.37
N ARG A 269 25.92 13.15 27.47
CA ARG A 269 27.14 12.33 27.35
C ARG A 269 28.10 12.80 26.27
N LEU A 270 27.61 13.47 25.23
CA LEU A 270 28.40 13.99 24.10
C LEU A 270 27.92 15.39 23.72
N THR A 271 28.79 16.16 23.06
CA THR A 271 28.40 17.39 22.34
C THR A 271 27.46 17.04 21.18
N GLN A 272 26.46 17.89 20.89
CA GLN A 272 25.47 17.65 19.83
C GLN A 272 26.11 17.31 18.47
N THR A 273 27.16 18.04 18.08
CA THR A 273 27.87 17.82 16.81
C THR A 273 28.52 16.43 16.71
N LEU A 274 29.02 15.90 17.82
CA LEU A 274 29.61 14.56 17.87
C LEU A 274 28.52 13.48 17.86
N ALA A 275 27.39 13.73 18.55
CA ALA A 275 26.24 12.83 18.53
C ALA A 275 25.64 12.68 17.13
N GLU A 276 25.53 13.77 16.36
CA GLU A 276 25.07 13.75 14.96
C GLU A 276 26.03 12.97 14.05
N ALA A 277 27.34 13.24 14.16
CA ALA A 277 28.35 12.55 13.35
C ALA A 277 28.37 11.04 13.61
N GLU A 278 28.28 10.61 14.87
CA GLU A 278 28.21 9.19 15.21
C GLU A 278 26.87 8.56 14.79
N SER A 279 25.75 9.27 14.97
CA SER A 279 24.43 8.83 14.50
C SER A 279 24.41 8.58 12.99
N LEU A 280 25.07 9.45 12.21
CA LEU A 280 25.20 9.28 10.76
C LEU A 280 26.03 8.04 10.39
N ARG A 281 27.16 7.78 11.08
CA ARG A 281 27.98 6.58 10.85
C ARG A 281 27.21 5.31 11.16
N ILE A 282 26.49 5.29 12.29
CA ILE A 282 25.64 4.17 12.70
C ILE A 282 24.51 3.96 11.68
N SER A 283 23.89 5.03 11.21
CA SER A 283 22.85 4.98 10.18
C SER A 283 23.33 4.34 8.87
N ARG A 284 24.55 4.68 8.43
CA ARG A 284 25.18 4.06 7.24
C ARG A 284 25.47 2.57 7.45
N GLY A 285 25.97 2.20 8.64
CA GLY A 285 26.18 0.79 9.01
C GLY A 285 24.86 0.00 9.07
N ALA A 286 23.84 0.58 9.71
CA ALA A 286 22.49 0.01 9.78
C ALA A 286 21.90 -0.17 8.38
N ALA A 287 22.06 0.80 7.48
CA ALA A 287 21.57 0.70 6.11
C ALA A 287 22.15 -0.51 5.35
N ILE A 288 23.45 -0.78 5.50
CA ILE A 288 24.09 -1.96 4.88
C ILE A 288 23.50 -3.25 5.46
N ILE A 289 23.32 -3.32 6.78
CA ILE A 289 22.75 -4.50 7.46
C ILE A 289 21.31 -4.75 7.03
N LEU A 290 20.48 -3.70 6.97
CA LEU A 290 19.08 -3.77 6.53
C LEU A 290 18.98 -4.26 5.08
N LEU A 291 19.87 -3.78 4.20
CA LEU A 291 19.92 -4.23 2.80
C LEU A 291 20.30 -5.72 2.69
N VAL A 292 21.26 -6.19 3.49
CA VAL A 292 21.60 -7.62 3.56
C VAL A 292 20.41 -8.43 4.09
N ALA A 293 19.70 -7.93 5.11
CA ALA A 293 18.50 -8.57 5.62
C ALA A 293 17.41 -8.66 4.54
N PHE A 294 17.24 -7.64 3.70
CA PHE A 294 16.33 -7.70 2.55
C PHE A 294 16.72 -8.77 1.54
N LEU A 295 18.01 -8.92 1.21
CA LEU A 295 18.47 -9.97 0.31
C LEU A 295 18.20 -11.37 0.87
N VAL A 296 18.37 -11.55 2.18
CA VAL A 296 18.02 -12.80 2.88
C VAL A 296 16.50 -13.05 2.82
N TYR A 297 15.69 -12.01 3.05
CA TYR A 297 14.23 -12.08 2.94
C TYR A 297 13.77 -12.47 1.51
N VAL A 298 14.30 -11.81 0.48
CA VAL A 298 14.00 -12.15 -0.92
C VAL A 298 14.43 -13.58 -1.25
N TRP A 299 15.60 -14.01 -0.77
CA TRP A 299 16.04 -15.39 -0.95
C TRP A 299 15.10 -16.39 -0.24
N PHE A 300 14.66 -16.06 0.97
CA PHE A 300 13.72 -16.87 1.72
C PHE A 300 12.40 -17.06 0.96
N GLN A 301 11.80 -15.95 0.51
CA GLN A 301 10.53 -15.94 -0.18
C GLN A 301 10.61 -16.60 -1.57
N SER A 302 11.65 -16.29 -2.36
CA SER A 302 11.75 -16.74 -3.75
C SER A 302 12.34 -18.14 -3.93
N ARG A 303 13.11 -18.66 -2.97
CA ARG A 303 13.85 -19.93 -3.12
C ARG A 303 13.60 -20.95 -2.03
N SER A 304 13.63 -20.58 -0.75
CA SER A 304 13.49 -21.61 0.29
C SER A 304 12.03 -21.96 0.60
N HIS A 305 11.12 -20.97 0.56
CA HIS A 305 9.71 -21.15 0.94
C HIS A 305 8.73 -20.81 -0.20
N HIS A 306 9.20 -20.73 -1.45
CA HIS A 306 8.34 -20.36 -2.57
C HIS A 306 7.12 -21.28 -2.72
N GLY A 307 7.24 -22.58 -2.42
CA GLY A 307 6.14 -23.54 -2.54
C GLY A 307 4.99 -23.21 -1.58
N LEU A 308 5.30 -22.88 -0.33
CA LEU A 308 4.29 -22.49 0.66
C LEU A 308 3.53 -21.22 0.23
N TYR A 309 4.25 -20.19 -0.20
CA TYR A 309 3.62 -18.95 -0.66
C TYR A 309 2.83 -19.15 -1.96
N GLU A 310 3.33 -19.98 -2.88
CA GLU A 310 2.63 -20.31 -4.12
C GLU A 310 1.31 -21.01 -3.86
N ASP A 311 1.30 -22.04 -3.00
CA ASP A 311 0.10 -22.80 -2.64
C ASP A 311 -0.95 -21.91 -1.96
N ILE A 312 -0.54 -21.05 -1.01
CA ILE A 312 -1.46 -20.13 -0.31
C ILE A 312 -2.10 -19.14 -1.28
N LEU A 313 -1.31 -18.57 -2.19
CA LEU A 313 -1.80 -17.62 -3.18
C LEU A 313 -2.59 -18.30 -4.30
N GLU A 314 -2.33 -19.56 -4.64
CA GLU A 314 -3.17 -20.32 -5.57
C GLU A 314 -4.55 -20.61 -4.97
N ALA A 315 -4.61 -20.97 -3.69
CA ALA A 315 -5.86 -21.17 -2.98
C ALA A 315 -6.72 -19.89 -2.92
N ASP A 316 -6.12 -18.70 -2.76
CA ASP A 316 -6.87 -17.43 -2.83
C ASP A 316 -7.35 -17.10 -4.25
N GLU A 317 -6.58 -17.42 -5.28
CA GLU A 317 -7.03 -17.29 -6.68
C GLU A 317 -8.19 -18.22 -7.01
N GLU A 318 -8.25 -19.41 -6.42
CA GLU A 318 -9.39 -20.32 -6.57
C GLU A 318 -10.65 -19.81 -5.86
N ARG A 319 -10.48 -19.06 -4.76
CA ARG A 319 -11.57 -18.42 -4.01
C ARG A 319 -12.08 -17.13 -4.62
N ASP A 320 -11.37 -16.58 -5.63
CA ASP A 320 -11.78 -15.37 -6.34
C ASP A 320 -13.14 -15.57 -7.04
N HIS A 321 -14.13 -14.84 -6.54
CA HIS A 321 -15.49 -14.89 -7.05
C HIS A 321 -15.60 -14.37 -8.49
N ASP A 322 -14.75 -13.44 -8.90
CA ASP A 322 -14.79 -12.80 -10.22
C ASP A 322 -13.69 -13.32 -11.16
N ARG A 323 -12.95 -14.38 -10.76
CA ARG A 323 -11.87 -15.03 -11.53
C ARG A 323 -12.21 -15.26 -13.00
N HIS A 324 -13.42 -15.72 -13.28
CA HIS A 324 -13.86 -16.03 -14.65
C HIS A 324 -14.05 -14.76 -15.50
N LYS A 325 -14.42 -13.63 -14.92
CA LYS A 325 -14.43 -12.32 -15.61
C LYS A 325 -13.01 -11.85 -15.85
N ASP A 326 -12.13 -12.07 -14.89
CA ASP A 326 -10.72 -11.65 -14.92
C ASP A 326 -9.91 -12.41 -15.96
N LEU A 327 -10.12 -13.72 -16.05
CA LEU A 327 -9.59 -14.56 -17.11
C LEU A 327 -10.06 -14.15 -18.50
N GLN A 328 -11.20 -13.47 -18.63
CA GLN A 328 -11.74 -12.95 -19.90
C GLN A 328 -11.30 -11.52 -20.22
N LYS A 329 -10.63 -10.81 -19.30
CA LYS A 329 -10.12 -9.46 -19.56
C LYS A 329 -9.02 -9.52 -20.64
N PRO A 330 -8.97 -8.53 -21.56
CA PRO A 330 -7.89 -8.43 -22.53
C PRO A 330 -6.58 -8.06 -21.83
N LYS A 331 -5.53 -8.87 -22.06
CA LYS A 331 -4.21 -8.72 -21.46
C LYS A 331 -3.27 -7.97 -22.40
N LEU A 332 -2.31 -7.23 -21.86
CA LEU A 332 -1.24 -6.62 -22.64
C LEU A 332 -0.29 -7.69 -23.17
N THR A 333 0.31 -7.47 -24.34
CA THR A 333 1.48 -8.25 -24.78
C THR A 333 2.70 -7.92 -23.90
N PHE A 334 3.73 -8.77 -23.90
CA PHE A 334 4.96 -8.50 -23.11
C PHE A 334 5.60 -7.16 -23.49
N THR A 335 5.68 -6.85 -24.78
CA THR A 335 6.20 -5.56 -25.28
C THR A 335 5.33 -4.39 -24.87
N GLU A 336 4.00 -4.55 -24.90
CA GLU A 336 3.07 -3.52 -24.45
C GLU A 336 3.21 -3.24 -22.94
N ALA A 337 3.39 -4.28 -22.11
CA ALA A 337 3.61 -4.10 -20.68
C ALA A 337 4.89 -3.30 -20.38
N VAL A 338 6.01 -3.63 -21.05
CA VAL A 338 7.27 -2.88 -20.90
C VAL A 338 7.13 -1.42 -21.34
N VAL A 339 6.43 -1.17 -22.45
CA VAL A 339 6.15 0.20 -22.93
C VAL A 339 5.24 0.95 -21.93
N ALA A 340 4.22 0.30 -21.37
CA ALA A 340 3.38 0.90 -20.33
C ALA A 340 4.20 1.31 -19.10
N VAL A 341 5.07 0.42 -18.59
CA VAL A 341 5.95 0.73 -17.47
C VAL A 341 6.81 1.96 -17.80
N ALA A 342 7.47 1.99 -18.96
CA ALA A 342 8.33 3.12 -19.34
C ALA A 342 7.58 4.46 -19.41
N ILE A 343 6.37 4.46 -20.00
CA ILE A 343 5.51 5.66 -20.07
C ILE A 343 5.07 6.08 -18.66
N ALA A 344 4.63 5.13 -17.83
CA ALA A 344 4.15 5.40 -16.49
C ALA A 344 5.26 5.98 -15.59
N LEU A 345 6.46 5.39 -15.62
CA LEU A 345 7.62 5.90 -14.88
C LEU A 345 8.04 7.30 -15.34
N THR A 346 7.88 7.61 -16.62
CA THR A 346 8.13 8.96 -17.14
C THR A 346 7.17 9.97 -16.52
N PHE A 347 5.87 9.68 -16.50
CA PHE A 347 4.88 10.57 -15.86
C PHE A 347 5.06 10.68 -14.35
N VAL A 348 5.32 9.57 -13.65
CA VAL A 348 5.64 9.57 -12.22
C VAL A 348 6.86 10.45 -11.94
N SER A 349 7.92 10.32 -12.74
CA SER A 349 9.13 11.14 -12.57
C SER A 349 8.84 12.64 -12.74
N PHE A 350 8.03 13.02 -13.75
CA PHE A 350 7.61 14.41 -13.90
C PHE A 350 6.80 14.91 -12.70
N MET A 351 5.78 14.15 -12.27
CA MET A 351 4.94 14.53 -11.13
C MET A 351 5.76 14.61 -9.83
N ALA A 352 6.72 13.71 -9.61
CA ALA A 352 7.60 13.73 -8.45
C ALA A 352 8.48 14.99 -8.42
N VAL A 353 9.07 15.35 -9.57
CA VAL A 353 9.87 16.59 -9.68
C VAL A 353 9.01 17.83 -9.44
N PHE A 354 7.78 17.87 -9.96
CA PHE A 354 6.87 18.99 -9.73
C PHE A 354 6.47 19.08 -8.26
N LEU A 355 6.10 17.97 -7.64
CA LEU A 355 5.73 17.93 -6.23
C LEU A 355 6.86 18.43 -5.33
N VAL A 356 8.07 17.88 -5.51
CA VAL A 356 9.23 18.19 -4.65
C VAL A 356 9.67 19.65 -4.76
N LYS A 357 9.56 20.26 -5.95
CA LYS A 357 9.89 21.68 -6.12
C LYS A 357 8.96 22.63 -5.38
N GLU A 358 7.72 22.22 -5.13
CA GLU A 358 6.71 23.03 -4.47
C GLU A 358 6.66 22.79 -2.94
N ILE A 359 7.45 21.84 -2.42
CA ILE A 359 7.49 21.52 -0.98
C ILE A 359 7.90 22.74 -0.15
N GLU A 360 8.96 23.45 -0.54
CA GLU A 360 9.45 24.63 0.19
C GLU A 360 8.37 25.72 0.28
N TYR A 361 7.59 25.90 -0.79
CA TYR A 361 6.45 26.80 -0.81
C TYR A 361 5.35 26.36 0.17
N MET A 362 5.08 25.04 0.27
CA MET A 362 4.08 24.49 1.18
C MET A 362 4.45 24.62 2.65
N VAL A 363 5.72 24.43 2.97
CA VAL A 363 6.23 24.56 4.34
C VAL A 363 6.34 26.05 4.71
N GLY A 364 7.00 26.85 3.87
CA GLY A 364 7.33 28.25 4.17
C GLY A 364 6.13 29.21 4.16
N GLU A 365 5.28 29.16 3.12
CA GLU A 365 4.18 30.13 2.98
C GLU A 365 2.84 29.62 3.52
N ARG A 366 2.66 28.31 3.61
CA ARG A 366 1.38 27.69 3.99
C ARG A 366 1.40 27.00 5.34
N HIS A 367 2.54 27.06 6.04
CA HIS A 367 2.72 26.59 7.41
C HIS A 367 2.24 25.15 7.60
N ILE A 368 2.47 24.30 6.59
CA ILE A 368 2.27 22.85 6.71
C ILE A 368 3.56 22.28 7.29
N SER A 369 3.46 21.51 8.37
CA SER A 369 4.63 20.92 9.02
C SER A 369 5.33 19.91 8.11
N ASP A 370 6.66 19.85 8.20
CA ASP A 370 7.51 18.86 7.53
C ASP A 370 7.06 17.44 7.91
N ALA A 371 6.68 17.28 9.19
CA ALA A 371 6.15 16.04 9.73
C ALA A 371 4.81 15.66 9.07
N PHE A 372 3.84 16.57 8.93
CA PHE A 372 2.57 16.24 8.28
C PHE A 372 2.75 15.93 6.79
N LEU A 373 3.58 16.73 6.11
CA LEU A 373 3.88 16.53 4.70
C LEU A 373 4.54 15.17 4.44
N GLY A 374 5.57 14.84 5.22
CA GLY A 374 6.29 13.57 5.12
C GLY A 374 5.47 12.41 5.63
N LEU A 375 4.97 12.43 6.86
CA LEU A 375 4.33 11.29 7.52
C LEU A 375 2.98 10.91 6.92
N ILE A 376 2.22 11.88 6.39
CA ILE A 376 0.84 11.65 5.92
C ILE A 376 0.70 11.88 4.43
N LEU A 377 1.09 13.06 3.94
CA LEU A 377 0.71 13.47 2.59
C LEU A 377 1.48 12.68 1.51
N VAL A 378 2.80 12.56 1.66
CA VAL A 378 3.65 11.82 0.72
C VAL A 378 3.25 10.32 0.60
N PRO A 379 3.11 9.57 1.71
CA PRO A 379 2.72 8.16 1.71
C PRO A 379 1.39 7.85 1.01
N ILE A 380 0.39 8.69 1.24
CA ILE A 380 -0.95 8.48 0.67
C ILE A 380 -0.89 8.47 -0.85
N ILE A 381 -0.12 9.40 -1.43
CA ILE A 381 -0.07 9.53 -2.88
C ILE A 381 0.88 8.52 -3.52
N GLU A 382 2.03 8.26 -2.90
CA GLU A 382 3.04 7.37 -3.47
C GLU A 382 2.57 5.91 -3.52
N LYS A 383 1.79 5.47 -2.51
CA LYS A 383 1.26 4.10 -2.41
C LYS A 383 -0.18 3.95 -2.92
N ALA A 384 -0.80 5.02 -3.43
CA ALA A 384 -2.21 5.01 -3.82
C ALA A 384 -2.61 3.84 -4.75
N ALA A 385 -1.75 3.52 -5.73
CA ALA A 385 -1.99 2.43 -6.68
C ALA A 385 -2.01 1.04 -6.02
N GLU A 386 -1.09 0.83 -5.08
CA GLU A 386 -0.97 -0.40 -4.32
C GLU A 386 -2.14 -0.54 -3.34
N HIS A 387 -2.54 0.57 -2.69
CA HIS A 387 -3.70 0.59 -1.81
C HIS A 387 -4.99 0.22 -2.56
N LEU A 388 -5.19 0.78 -3.76
CA LEU A 388 -6.34 0.46 -4.58
C LEU A 388 -6.38 -1.01 -5.01
N THR A 389 -5.21 -1.61 -5.25
CA THR A 389 -5.10 -3.03 -5.60
C THR A 389 -5.43 -3.90 -4.40
N ALA A 390 -4.79 -3.66 -3.25
CA ALA A 390 -5.00 -4.47 -2.05
C ALA A 390 -6.46 -4.40 -1.55
N ILE A 391 -7.10 -3.23 -1.64
CA ILE A 391 -8.52 -3.07 -1.28
C ILE A 391 -9.44 -3.85 -2.23
N ASP A 392 -9.10 -3.91 -3.53
CA ASP A 392 -9.85 -4.69 -4.52
C ASP A 392 -9.72 -6.19 -4.26
N GLU A 393 -8.52 -6.67 -3.97
CA GLU A 393 -8.26 -8.07 -3.58
C GLU A 393 -9.00 -8.45 -2.29
N ALA A 394 -9.00 -7.56 -1.29
CA ALA A 394 -9.77 -7.75 -0.07
C ALA A 394 -11.29 -7.80 -0.33
N TYR A 395 -11.78 -6.98 -1.26
CA TYR A 395 -13.17 -6.99 -1.71
C TYR A 395 -13.54 -8.31 -2.42
N ASP A 396 -12.63 -8.89 -3.19
CA ASP A 396 -12.81 -10.15 -3.93
C ASP A 396 -12.54 -11.42 -3.10
N ASN A 397 -12.39 -11.26 -1.78
CA ASN A 397 -12.14 -12.33 -0.82
C ASN A 397 -10.75 -12.99 -0.93
N GLN A 398 -9.77 -12.25 -1.42
CA GLN A 398 -8.38 -12.67 -1.57
C GLN A 398 -7.50 -11.98 -0.51
N MET A 399 -7.83 -12.20 0.77
CA MET A 399 -7.17 -11.50 1.87
C MET A 399 -5.67 -11.83 1.95
N ASN A 400 -5.23 -13.04 1.58
CA ASN A 400 -3.81 -13.39 1.58
C ASN A 400 -3.01 -12.61 0.52
N PHE A 401 -3.60 -12.36 -0.66
CA PHE A 401 -2.99 -11.47 -1.66
C PHE A 401 -2.90 -10.04 -1.16
N ALA A 402 -4.02 -9.49 -0.66
CA ALA A 402 -4.06 -8.13 -0.15
C ALA A 402 -3.01 -7.91 0.95
N LEU A 403 -2.93 -8.84 1.91
CA LEU A 403 -1.90 -8.82 2.96
C LEU A 403 -0.49 -8.94 2.40
N SER A 404 -0.25 -9.83 1.44
CA SER A 404 1.08 -10.01 0.84
C SER A 404 1.57 -8.74 0.16
N HIS A 405 0.68 -8.02 -0.54
CA HIS A 405 0.99 -6.75 -1.16
C HIS A 405 1.30 -5.66 -0.14
N VAL A 406 0.43 -5.47 0.86
CA VAL A 406 0.59 -4.40 1.86
C VAL A 406 1.80 -4.65 2.78
N LEU A 407 1.95 -5.86 3.30
CA LEU A 407 3.03 -6.22 4.22
C LEU A 407 4.37 -6.32 3.51
N GLY A 408 4.38 -6.88 2.29
CA GLY A 408 5.57 -6.96 1.45
C GLY A 408 6.13 -5.57 1.12
N ALA A 409 5.26 -4.63 0.77
CA ALA A 409 5.66 -3.26 0.48
C ALA A 409 6.20 -2.53 1.71
N SER A 410 5.61 -2.72 2.90
CA SER A 410 6.14 -2.17 4.14
C SER A 410 7.54 -2.70 4.47
N ILE A 411 7.78 -4.01 4.26
CA ILE A 411 9.11 -4.61 4.43
C ILE A 411 10.09 -4.03 3.42
N GLN A 412 9.66 -3.84 2.18
CA GLN A 412 10.48 -3.24 1.15
C GLN A 412 10.83 -1.79 1.49
N THR A 413 9.88 -0.99 1.99
CA THR A 413 10.18 0.36 2.50
C THR A 413 11.26 0.31 3.58
N ALA A 414 11.10 -0.57 4.56
CA ALA A 414 12.01 -0.64 5.71
C ALA A 414 13.40 -1.19 5.37
N LEU A 415 13.46 -2.30 4.62
CA LEU A 415 14.69 -3.07 4.39
C LEU A 415 15.36 -2.79 3.03
N LEU A 416 14.68 -2.13 2.09
CA LEU A 416 15.25 -1.77 0.78
C LEU A 416 15.25 -0.25 0.55
N ASN A 417 14.08 0.41 0.56
CA ASN A 417 13.99 1.80 0.10
C ASN A 417 14.70 2.76 1.08
N THR A 418 14.52 2.53 2.38
CA THR A 418 15.20 3.29 3.44
C THR A 418 16.72 3.17 3.40
N PRO A 419 17.32 1.96 3.39
CA PRO A 419 18.77 1.85 3.26
C PRO A 419 19.28 2.37 1.92
N LEU A 420 18.52 2.21 0.83
CA LEU A 420 18.88 2.74 -0.47
C LEU A 420 19.02 4.27 -0.45
N VAL A 421 18.08 5.01 0.14
CA VAL A 421 18.18 6.47 0.22
C VAL A 421 19.34 6.94 1.11
N VAL A 422 19.65 6.22 2.19
CA VAL A 422 20.84 6.50 3.02
C VAL A 422 22.13 6.31 2.23
N LEU A 423 22.25 5.22 1.47
CA LEU A 423 23.44 4.93 0.66
C LEU A 423 23.59 5.90 -0.51
N VAL A 424 22.49 6.26 -1.18
CA VAL A 424 22.51 7.28 -2.24
C VAL A 424 22.86 8.65 -1.67
N GLY A 425 22.29 9.03 -0.53
CA GLY A 425 22.66 10.25 0.19
C GLY A 425 24.16 10.29 0.51
N TRP A 426 24.72 9.17 0.99
CA TRP A 426 26.16 9.05 1.22
C TRP A 426 26.99 9.24 -0.06
N GLY A 427 26.57 8.65 -1.18
CA GLY A 427 27.22 8.83 -2.48
C GLY A 427 27.13 10.26 -3.04
N LEU A 428 26.06 10.99 -2.73
CA LEU A 428 25.84 12.39 -3.11
C LEU A 428 26.48 13.40 -2.14
N GLY A 429 27.10 12.94 -1.04
CA GLY A 429 27.64 13.82 0.00
C GLY A 429 26.56 14.53 0.82
N ARG A 430 25.34 13.97 0.89
CA ARG A 430 24.23 14.45 1.73
C ARG A 430 24.17 13.63 3.02
N ASP A 431 23.97 14.30 4.14
CA ASP A 431 23.94 13.67 5.47
C ASP A 431 22.56 13.06 5.80
N MET A 432 22.15 12.08 5.00
CA MET A 432 20.96 11.27 5.26
C MET A 432 21.25 10.27 6.40
N SER A 433 20.67 10.52 7.57
CA SER A 433 20.72 9.60 8.72
C SER A 433 19.33 9.06 9.06
N LEU A 434 19.30 7.91 9.72
CA LEU A 434 18.10 7.25 10.26
C LEU A 434 17.75 7.78 11.66
N ASN A 435 18.04 9.06 11.90
CA ASN A 435 17.65 9.74 13.13
C ASN A 435 16.25 10.34 12.94
N PHE A 436 15.24 9.48 13.08
CA PHE A 436 13.83 9.86 13.06
C PHE A 436 13.43 10.67 14.30
N GLU A 437 12.35 11.43 14.19
CA GLU A 437 11.73 12.06 15.35
C GLU A 437 11.19 11.01 16.33
N LEU A 438 11.27 11.31 17.62
CA LEU A 438 10.89 10.36 18.66
C LEU A 438 9.40 10.01 18.60
N PHE A 439 8.56 11.00 18.25
CA PHE A 439 7.13 10.80 18.06
C PHE A 439 6.86 9.77 16.97
N ASP A 440 7.44 9.95 15.78
CA ASP A 440 7.23 9.05 14.64
C ASP A 440 7.73 7.62 14.94
N ALA A 441 8.90 7.51 15.58
CA ALA A 441 9.49 6.22 15.95
C ALA A 441 8.61 5.44 16.94
N VAL A 442 8.08 6.10 17.96
CA VAL A 442 7.20 5.46 18.97
C VAL A 442 5.88 5.06 18.33
N VAL A 443 5.28 5.94 17.53
CA VAL A 443 4.03 5.66 16.82
C VAL A 443 4.18 4.47 15.88
N LEU A 444 5.29 4.36 15.15
CA LEU A 444 5.57 3.22 14.29
C LEU A 444 5.58 1.89 15.07
N ILE A 445 6.33 1.83 16.17
CA ILE A 445 6.44 0.59 16.96
C ILE A 445 5.08 0.20 17.55
N LEU A 446 4.31 1.17 18.06
CA LEU A 446 2.97 0.92 18.57
C LEU A 446 2.02 0.43 17.47
N ALA A 447 2.07 1.04 16.29
CA ALA A 447 1.27 0.62 15.14
C ALA A 447 1.56 -0.82 14.73
N ILE A 448 2.84 -1.21 14.64
CA ILE A 448 3.25 -2.58 14.31
C ILE A 448 2.76 -3.58 15.37
N ILE A 449 2.82 -3.23 16.65
CA ILE A 449 2.32 -4.11 17.72
C ILE A 449 0.79 -4.26 17.63
N VAL A 450 0.06 -3.17 17.41
CA VAL A 450 -1.40 -3.19 17.27
C VAL A 450 -1.81 -4.04 16.08
N VAL A 451 -1.24 -3.78 14.90
CA VAL A 451 -1.52 -4.52 13.67
C VAL A 451 -1.08 -5.97 13.78
N GLY A 452 0.09 -6.22 14.34
CA GLY A 452 0.61 -7.57 14.54
C GLY A 452 -0.26 -8.42 15.47
N ASN A 453 -0.96 -7.79 16.42
CA ASN A 453 -1.95 -8.49 17.24
C ASN A 453 -3.21 -8.83 16.44
N PHE A 454 -3.73 -7.94 15.60
CA PHE A 454 -4.87 -8.26 14.72
C PHE A 454 -4.52 -9.38 13.71
N LEU A 455 -3.30 -9.36 13.17
CA LEU A 455 -2.84 -10.41 12.25
C LEU A 455 -2.65 -11.78 12.93
N ARG A 456 -2.48 -11.81 14.27
CA ARG A 456 -2.31 -13.07 15.00
C ARG A 456 -3.59 -13.91 15.05
N ASP A 457 -4.75 -13.27 14.95
CA ASP A 457 -6.03 -13.96 15.05
C ASP A 457 -6.44 -14.65 13.73
N GLU A 458 -5.63 -14.51 12.65
CA GLU A 458 -5.79 -15.15 11.32
C GLU A 458 -7.13 -14.86 10.63
N LYS A 459 -7.87 -13.90 11.18
CA LYS A 459 -9.22 -13.52 10.81
C LYS A 459 -9.29 -12.01 10.79
N SER A 460 -10.08 -11.46 9.87
CA SER A 460 -10.34 -10.03 9.81
C SER A 460 -11.82 -9.73 9.82
N ASP A 461 -12.19 -8.67 10.53
CA ASP A 461 -13.53 -8.09 10.49
C ASP A 461 -13.53 -6.57 10.22
N TYR A 462 -14.72 -6.01 9.94
CA TYR A 462 -14.85 -4.60 9.61
C TYR A 462 -14.58 -3.66 10.81
N LEU A 463 -14.78 -4.12 12.05
CA LEU A 463 -14.53 -3.34 13.25
C LEU A 463 -13.02 -3.16 13.45
N GLU A 464 -12.24 -4.23 13.32
CA GLU A 464 -10.77 -4.18 13.34
C GLU A 464 -10.23 -3.21 12.29
N GLY A 465 -10.76 -3.30 11.06
CA GLY A 465 -10.42 -2.39 9.98
C GLY A 465 -10.74 -0.92 10.28
N ALA A 466 -11.94 -0.64 10.77
CA ALA A 466 -12.35 0.72 11.14
C ALA A 466 -11.47 1.30 12.26
N LEU A 467 -11.12 0.50 13.27
CA LEU A 467 -10.26 0.93 14.36
C LEU A 467 -8.84 1.26 13.86
N CYS A 468 -8.27 0.47 12.94
CA CYS A 468 -6.98 0.78 12.32
C CYS A 468 -6.99 2.12 11.58
N VAL A 469 -8.04 2.37 10.79
CA VAL A 469 -8.22 3.64 10.06
C VAL A 469 -8.38 4.82 11.03
N PHE A 470 -9.12 4.65 12.14
CA PHE A 470 -9.24 5.70 13.16
C PHE A 470 -7.91 6.01 13.84
N VAL A 471 -7.09 5.00 14.16
CA VAL A 471 -5.75 5.21 14.69
C VAL A 471 -4.89 6.00 13.69
N TYR A 472 -4.94 5.67 12.40
CA TYR A 472 -4.23 6.43 11.37
C TYR A 472 -4.69 7.90 11.30
N ILE A 473 -6.00 8.16 11.36
CA ILE A 473 -6.54 9.53 11.37
C ILE A 473 -6.08 10.29 12.61
N LEU A 474 -6.04 9.65 13.79
CA LEU A 474 -5.53 10.27 15.01
C LEU A 474 -4.05 10.63 14.88
N ILE A 475 -3.23 9.75 14.29
CA ILE A 475 -1.83 10.03 13.99
C ILE A 475 -1.71 11.23 13.04
N ALA A 476 -2.55 11.30 12.00
CA ALA A 476 -2.55 12.42 11.05
C ALA A 476 -2.90 13.76 11.73
N VAL A 477 -3.89 13.75 12.63
CA VAL A 477 -4.23 14.93 13.44
C VAL A 477 -3.07 15.31 14.36
N SER A 478 -2.43 14.34 15.02
CA SER A 478 -1.25 14.61 15.86
C SER A 478 -0.08 15.19 15.06
N ALA A 479 0.20 14.66 13.86
CA ALA A 479 1.25 15.15 12.98
C ALA A 479 1.00 16.59 12.49
N TRP A 480 -0.27 16.96 12.28
CA TRP A 480 -0.65 18.34 11.93
C TRP A 480 -0.29 19.36 13.02
N TYR A 481 -0.41 18.98 14.28
CA TYR A 481 -0.06 19.83 15.42
C TYR A 481 1.38 19.64 15.90
N TYR A 482 2.15 18.75 15.28
CA TYR A 482 3.53 18.50 15.67
C TYR A 482 4.41 19.69 15.23
N PRO A 483 5.17 20.30 16.14
CA PRO A 483 5.99 21.46 15.82
C PRO A 483 7.13 21.06 14.88
N ASP A 484 7.41 21.90 13.89
CA ASP A 484 8.58 21.71 13.05
C ASP A 484 9.86 21.88 13.89
N PRO A 485 10.91 21.08 13.62
CA PRO A 485 12.22 21.34 14.20
C PRO A 485 12.64 22.76 13.80
N GLU A 486 13.23 23.52 14.72
CA GLU A 486 13.72 24.88 14.43
C GLU A 486 14.67 24.85 13.22
N ASN A 487 14.15 25.19 12.04
CA ASN A 487 14.95 25.21 10.84
C ASN A 487 16.03 26.28 11.02
N SER A 488 17.27 25.83 10.87
CA SER A 488 18.49 26.64 10.76
C SER A 488 18.55 27.40 9.43
N THR A 489 17.40 27.95 9.00
CA THR A 489 17.25 28.96 7.96
C THR A 489 17.24 30.32 8.64
N GLY A 490 18.35 31.04 8.50
CA GLY A 490 18.74 32.11 9.39
C GLY A 490 17.78 33.30 9.52
N THR A 491 17.74 33.84 10.73
CA THR A 491 18.00 35.28 10.94
C THR A 491 18.92 35.43 12.15
N ALA A 492 20.16 34.95 12.00
CA ALA A 492 21.26 35.42 12.83
C ALA A 492 21.70 36.80 12.30
N SER A 493 20.91 37.84 12.56
CA SER A 493 21.29 39.25 12.41
C SER A 493 20.23 40.13 13.09
N ALA A 494 20.66 40.81 14.17
CA ALA A 494 19.90 41.70 15.05
C ALA A 494 18.90 40.97 15.97
N GLU A 495 18.96 41.01 17.30
CA GLU A 495 19.46 42.05 18.20
C GLU A 495 20.14 41.43 19.42
N GLN A 496 21.42 41.76 19.60
CA GLN A 496 22.04 41.74 20.91
C GLN A 496 21.89 43.15 21.48
N SER A 497 20.79 43.42 22.20
CA SER A 497 20.69 44.55 23.12
C SER A 497 19.67 44.22 24.19
N GLY A 498 20.13 44.14 25.43
CA GLY A 498 19.46 43.42 26.51
C GLY A 498 18.17 44.05 27.05
N SER A 499 17.32 43.21 27.63
CA SER A 499 16.98 43.26 29.06
C SER A 499 15.88 42.24 29.40
N ASN A 500 16.08 41.58 30.55
CA ASN A 500 15.08 40.98 31.44
C ASN A 500 14.11 39.90 30.95
N SER A 501 14.49 38.65 31.24
CA SER A 501 13.69 37.60 31.88
C SER A 501 12.15 37.69 31.78
N THR A 502 11.59 36.92 30.86
CA THR A 502 10.27 36.30 31.01
C THR A 502 10.33 34.87 30.48
N LEU A 503 9.80 33.94 31.27
CA LEU A 503 9.91 32.50 31.06
C LEU A 503 9.20 32.06 29.76
N PRO A 504 9.73 31.08 29.02
CA PRO A 504 9.16 30.62 27.74
C PRO A 504 7.78 29.93 27.84
N GLY A 505 7.22 29.75 29.04
CA GLY A 505 5.91 29.12 29.25
C GLY A 505 4.69 30.01 28.97
N GLU A 506 4.83 31.33 29.03
CA GLU A 506 3.69 32.27 28.86
C GLU A 506 3.36 32.56 27.39
N ILE A 507 4.34 32.50 26.49
CA ILE A 507 4.12 32.76 25.05
C ILE A 507 3.43 31.56 24.41
N VAL A 508 3.84 30.34 24.76
CA VAL A 508 3.22 29.09 24.26
C VAL A 508 1.77 28.98 24.73
N THR A 509 1.48 29.37 25.97
CA THR A 509 0.10 29.32 26.49
C THR A 509 -0.78 30.39 25.84
N ALA A 510 -0.29 31.61 25.60
CA ALA A 510 -1.05 32.64 24.91
C ALA A 510 -1.41 32.24 23.46
N GLU A 511 -0.47 31.64 22.74
CA GLU A 511 -0.70 31.19 21.37
C GLU A 511 -1.64 29.98 21.30
N LEU A 512 -1.53 29.02 22.24
CA LEU A 512 -2.47 27.90 22.35
C LEU A 512 -3.89 28.37 22.69
N THR A 513 -4.01 29.40 23.53
CA THR A 513 -5.32 29.95 23.93
C THR A 513 -5.97 30.69 22.76
N ALA A 514 -5.19 31.42 21.97
CA ALA A 514 -5.67 32.10 20.76
C ALA A 514 -6.11 31.10 19.68
N ARG A 515 -5.37 29.98 19.49
CA ARG A 515 -5.74 28.91 18.55
C ARG A 515 -7.00 28.16 18.98
N THR A 516 -7.19 27.92 20.27
CA THR A 516 -8.42 27.28 20.80
C THR A 516 -9.65 28.18 20.66
N LEU A 517 -9.50 29.50 20.80
CA LEU A 517 -10.58 30.48 20.63
C LEU A 517 -10.97 30.69 19.15
N ALA A 518 -10.03 30.52 18.22
CA ALA A 518 -10.31 30.57 16.78
C ALA A 518 -11.02 29.31 16.27
N ALA A 519 -10.82 28.15 16.90
CA ALA A 519 -11.49 26.89 16.55
C ALA A 519 -12.94 26.77 17.08
N LEU A 520 -13.36 27.68 17.96
CA LEU A 520 -14.70 27.72 18.57
C LEU A 520 -15.62 28.82 17.99
N ARG A 521 -15.20 29.48 16.90
CA ARG A 521 -16.02 30.39 16.08
C ARG A 521 -16.09 29.85 14.66
#